data_AF-A0A0S3U508-F1
#
_entry.id   AF-A0A0S3U508-F1
#
_cell.length_a   1.000
_cell.length_b   1.000
_cell.length_c   1.000
_cell.angle_alpha   90.00
_cell.angle_beta   90.00
_cell.angle_gamma   90.00
#
_symmetry.space_group_name_H-M   'P 1'
#
loop_
_entity.id
_entity.type
_entity.pdbx_description
1 polymer ?
#
loop_
_entity_poly.entity_id
_entity_poly.type
_entity_poly.pdbx_seq_one_letter_code
_entity_poly.pdbx_strand_id
1 'polypeptide(L)'
;MPTPSAKQKAAKTDNGSKAEQKVSQINERLKAAGVPVRVRLNGKVLGLRATLPLKVGTGRKQQDIRMGIPTTKEGFEDIETEAYKLADQIKRKCQRLQALADYADKKVDLLQYQGKYGAKSAQPRDIPPDELIEEWHDRIPNASWQCRVVS
;
A
#
# COMPACT_ATOMS: atom_id res chain seq x y z
N MET A 1 -2.95 45.57 -22.42
CA MET A 1 -4.18 44.79 -22.66
C MET A 1 -3.83 43.35 -23.03
N PRO A 2 -3.90 42.40 -22.09
CA PRO A 2 -4.21 41.00 -22.36
C PRO A 2 -5.57 40.63 -21.77
N THR A 3 -6.32 39.81 -22.49
CA THR A 3 -7.70 39.38 -22.22
C THR A 3 -7.85 38.50 -20.97
N PRO A 4 -9.02 38.51 -20.29
CA PRO A 4 -9.32 37.66 -19.16
C PRO A 4 -9.81 36.28 -19.64
N SER A 5 -9.01 35.22 -19.44
CA SER A 5 -9.45 33.84 -19.69
C SER A 5 -10.20 33.31 -18.47
N ALA A 6 -11.52 33.44 -18.51
CA ALA A 6 -12.43 32.77 -17.60
C ALA A 6 -12.56 31.29 -17.98
N LYS A 7 -12.16 30.39 -17.06
CA LYS A 7 -12.88 29.12 -16.77
C LYS A 7 -12.67 28.73 -15.31
N GLN A 8 -13.71 28.96 -14.51
CA GLN A 8 -13.87 28.33 -13.20
C GLN A 8 -14.22 26.84 -13.37
N LYS A 9 -13.72 25.99 -12.47
CA LYS A 9 -14.46 25.04 -11.62
C LYS A 9 -13.70 23.72 -11.40
N ALA A 10 -13.24 23.50 -10.17
CA ALA A 10 -13.37 22.21 -9.51
C ALA A 10 -13.73 22.48 -8.04
N ALA A 11 -15.03 22.38 -7.75
CA ALA A 11 -15.54 22.41 -6.38
C ALA A 11 -14.92 21.24 -5.61
N LYS A 12 -14.09 21.58 -4.62
CA LYS A 12 -13.55 20.66 -3.61
C LYS A 12 -14.73 19.98 -2.91
N THR A 13 -14.91 18.68 -3.13
CA THR A 13 -16.02 17.92 -2.56
C THR A 13 -15.59 17.40 -1.18
N ASP A 14 -16.21 17.89 -0.10
CA ASP A 14 -15.95 17.48 1.29
C ASP A 14 -16.17 15.97 1.57
N ASN A 15 -16.79 15.23 0.64
CA ASN A 15 -16.97 13.78 0.74
C ASN A 15 -15.69 12.96 0.56
N GLY A 16 -14.64 13.51 -0.07
CA GLY A 16 -13.35 12.82 -0.23
C GLY A 16 -12.66 12.58 1.11
N SER A 17 -12.70 13.58 2.00
CA SER A 17 -12.03 13.56 3.30
C SER A 17 -12.53 12.43 4.21
N LYS A 18 -13.86 12.19 4.27
CA LYS A 18 -14.44 11.15 5.15
C LYS A 18 -14.16 9.72 4.66
N ALA A 19 -14.21 9.49 3.35
CA ALA A 19 -13.94 8.17 2.78
C ALA A 19 -12.47 7.78 2.92
N GLU A 20 -11.56 8.74 2.70
CA GLU A 20 -10.12 8.56 2.89
C GLU A 20 -9.75 8.27 4.34
N GLN A 21 -10.37 8.98 5.31
CA GLN A 21 -10.20 8.71 6.73
C GLN A 21 -10.59 7.28 7.10
N LYS A 22 -11.73 6.78 6.61
CA LYS A 22 -12.15 5.39 6.85
C LYS A 22 -11.18 4.37 6.25
N VAL A 23 -10.71 4.59 5.03
CA VAL A 23 -9.71 3.71 4.39
C VAL A 23 -8.41 3.71 5.19
N SER A 24 -7.98 4.86 5.71
CA SER A 24 -6.81 4.94 6.59
C SER A 24 -7.01 4.12 7.86
N GLN A 25 -8.16 4.24 8.52
CA GLN A 25 -8.48 3.48 9.73
C GLN A 25 -8.51 1.96 9.48
N ILE A 26 -9.07 1.51 8.36
CA ILE A 26 -9.05 0.09 7.97
C ILE A 26 -7.62 -0.38 7.72
N ASN A 27 -6.79 0.42 7.05
CA ASN A 27 -5.39 0.08 6.81
C ASN A 27 -4.57 -0.04 8.10
N GLU A 28 -4.86 0.80 9.11
CA GLU A 28 -4.26 0.67 10.44
C GLU A 28 -4.68 -0.63 11.14
N ARG A 29 -5.97 -0.99 11.08
CA ARG A 29 -6.48 -2.26 11.62
C ARG A 29 -5.83 -3.47 10.95
N LEU A 30 -5.75 -3.48 9.62
CA LEU A 30 -5.10 -4.54 8.85
C LEU A 30 -3.60 -4.65 9.20
N LYS A 31 -2.93 -3.51 9.40
CA LYS A 31 -1.52 -3.47 9.82
C LYS A 31 -1.34 -4.00 11.25
N ALA A 32 -2.23 -3.66 12.17
CA ALA A 32 -2.23 -4.16 13.55
C ALA A 32 -2.47 -5.69 13.59
N ALA A 33 -3.34 -6.19 12.72
CA ALA A 33 -3.58 -7.62 12.54
C ALA A 33 -2.45 -8.36 11.79
N GLY A 34 -1.43 -7.64 11.27
CA GLY A 34 -0.31 -8.24 10.54
C GLY A 34 -0.68 -8.73 9.13
N VAL A 35 -1.77 -8.23 8.55
CA VAL A 35 -2.25 -8.61 7.22
C VAL A 35 -1.44 -7.87 6.14
N PRO A 36 -0.80 -8.55 5.17
CA PRO A 36 0.06 -7.94 4.16
C PRO A 36 -0.73 -7.35 2.96
N VAL A 37 -1.90 -6.76 3.22
CA VAL A 37 -2.81 -6.21 2.21
C VAL A 37 -3.20 -4.79 2.59
N ARG A 38 -3.36 -3.90 1.60
CA ARG A 38 -3.81 -2.51 1.79
C ARG A 38 -5.05 -2.22 0.96
N VAL A 39 -5.96 -1.42 1.49
CA VAL A 39 -7.12 -0.90 0.76
C VAL A 39 -6.73 0.39 0.04
N ARG A 40 -7.16 0.53 -1.21
CA ARG A 40 -7.01 1.71 -2.06
C ARG A 40 -8.37 2.23 -2.48
N LEU A 41 -8.50 3.56 -2.50
CA LEU A 41 -9.67 4.25 -3.01
C LEU A 41 -9.38 4.75 -4.43
N ASN A 42 -10.18 4.31 -5.40
CA ASN A 42 -10.11 4.72 -6.80
C ASN A 42 -11.41 5.45 -7.14
N GLY A 43 -11.54 6.69 -6.67
CA GLY A 43 -12.76 7.48 -6.83
C GLY A 43 -13.93 6.89 -6.03
N LYS A 44 -14.88 6.24 -6.71
CA LYS A 44 -16.08 5.64 -6.08
C LYS A 44 -15.94 4.15 -5.76
N VAL A 45 -14.87 3.50 -6.21
CA VAL A 45 -14.65 2.06 -6.03
C VAL A 45 -13.43 1.79 -5.14
N LEU A 46 -13.56 0.74 -4.32
CA LEU A 46 -12.51 0.24 -3.46
C LEU A 46 -11.73 -0.88 -4.17
N GLY A 47 -10.43 -0.93 -3.91
CA GLY A 47 -9.52 -1.97 -4.41
C GLY A 47 -8.54 -2.41 -3.35
N LEU A 48 -7.87 -3.54 -3.61
CA LEU A 48 -6.85 -4.09 -2.74
C LEU A 48 -5.48 -3.98 -3.41
N ARG A 49 -4.45 -3.64 -2.65
CA ARG A 49 -3.06 -3.70 -3.06
C ARG A 49 -2.34 -4.73 -2.23
N ALA A 50 -1.76 -5.73 -2.89
CA ALA A 50 -1.03 -6.81 -2.23
C ALA A 50 0.23 -7.18 -3.02
N THR A 51 1.17 -7.82 -2.33
CA THR A 51 2.29 -8.49 -2.99
C THR A 51 1.83 -9.88 -3.40
N LEU A 52 1.67 -10.09 -4.70
CA LEU A 52 1.18 -11.34 -5.25
C LEU A 52 2.31 -12.08 -5.97
N PRO A 53 2.24 -13.41 -6.07
CA PRO A 53 3.15 -14.14 -6.93
C PRO A 53 3.13 -13.52 -8.33
N LEU A 54 4.33 -13.39 -8.92
CA LEU A 54 4.51 -12.74 -10.21
C LEU A 54 3.65 -13.44 -11.26
N LYS A 55 2.86 -12.65 -11.99
CA LYS A 55 2.19 -13.13 -13.20
C LYS A 55 3.28 -13.38 -14.24
N VAL A 56 3.24 -14.56 -14.86
CA VAL A 56 4.20 -14.92 -15.94
C VAL A 56 4.26 -13.78 -16.97
N GLY A 57 5.46 -13.26 -17.21
CA GLY A 57 5.70 -12.14 -18.14
C GLY A 57 5.50 -10.72 -17.59
N THR A 58 5.06 -10.51 -16.34
CA THR A 58 4.93 -9.17 -15.74
C THR A 58 5.81 -9.03 -14.49
N GLY A 59 6.77 -8.09 -14.53
CA GLY A 59 7.82 -7.95 -13.50
C GLY A 59 7.41 -7.27 -12.19
N ARG A 60 6.13 -6.89 -11.99
CA ARG A 60 5.70 -6.17 -10.78
C ARG A 60 5.18 -7.14 -9.71
N LYS A 61 5.89 -7.21 -8.58
CA LYS A 61 5.53 -8.02 -7.40
C LYS A 61 4.30 -7.48 -6.65
N GLN A 62 4.09 -6.16 -6.66
CA GLN A 62 2.91 -5.52 -6.08
C GLN A 62 1.87 -5.25 -7.15
N GLN A 63 0.63 -5.63 -6.87
CA GLN A 63 -0.48 -5.50 -7.81
C GLN A 63 -1.68 -4.85 -7.11
N ASP A 64 -2.36 -3.99 -7.87
CA ASP A 64 -3.64 -3.41 -7.49
C ASP A 64 -4.77 -4.25 -8.10
N ILE A 65 -5.55 -4.90 -7.24
CA ILE A 65 -6.73 -5.67 -7.59
C ILE A 65 -7.95 -4.76 -7.47
N ARG A 66 -8.64 -4.55 -8.59
CA ARG A 66 -9.94 -3.88 -8.58
C ARG A 66 -11.01 -4.89 -8.14
N MET A 67 -11.65 -4.63 -7.00
CA MET A 67 -12.73 -5.49 -6.49
C MET A 67 -14.11 -5.04 -6.98
N GLY A 68 -14.25 -3.80 -7.48
CA GLY A 68 -15.52 -3.25 -7.95
C GLY A 68 -16.50 -2.90 -6.82
N ILE A 69 -16.06 -2.98 -5.56
CA ILE A 69 -16.88 -2.70 -4.38
C ILE A 69 -17.10 -1.18 -4.26
N PRO A 70 -18.34 -0.70 -4.10
CA PRO A 70 -18.61 0.73 -3.97
C PRO A 70 -18.19 1.27 -2.60
N THR A 71 -18.04 2.59 -2.50
CA THR A 71 -17.70 3.29 -1.25
C THR A 71 -18.94 3.50 -0.36
N THR A 72 -19.68 2.41 -0.08
CA THR A 72 -20.84 2.39 0.83
C THR A 72 -20.42 1.83 2.20
N LYS A 73 -21.28 1.93 3.22
CA LYS A 73 -20.99 1.34 4.55
C LYS A 73 -20.71 -0.17 4.45
N GLU A 74 -21.58 -0.89 3.75
CA GLU A 74 -21.44 -2.33 3.47
C GLU A 74 -20.16 -2.62 2.69
N GLY A 75 -19.84 -1.79 1.69
CA GLY A 75 -18.61 -1.97 0.90
C GLY A 75 -17.32 -1.86 1.71
N PHE A 76 -17.32 -1.13 2.82
CA PHE A 76 -16.17 -1.07 3.73
C PHE A 76 -16.00 -2.34 4.58
N GLU A 77 -17.08 -3.02 4.91
CA GLU A 77 -17.04 -4.30 5.64
C GLU A 77 -16.66 -5.45 4.70
N ASP A 78 -17.22 -5.43 3.49
CA ASP A 78 -16.90 -6.40 2.43
C ASP A 78 -15.42 -6.33 2.05
N ILE A 79 -14.86 -5.13 1.83
CA ILE A 79 -13.46 -4.99 1.44
C ILE A 79 -12.50 -5.47 2.54
N GLU A 80 -12.87 -5.30 3.82
CA GLU A 80 -12.09 -5.79 4.95
C GLU A 80 -12.11 -7.33 4.99
N THR A 81 -13.30 -7.93 4.82
CA THR A 81 -13.47 -9.38 4.72
C THR A 81 -12.68 -9.98 3.55
N GLU A 82 -12.76 -9.35 2.37
CA GLU A 82 -12.00 -9.77 1.18
C GLU A 82 -10.48 -9.62 1.38
N ALA A 83 -10.03 -8.60 2.11
CA ALA A 83 -8.62 -8.45 2.46
C ALA A 83 -8.10 -9.62 3.32
N TYR A 84 -8.86 -10.06 4.32
CA TYR A 84 -8.51 -11.23 5.12
C TYR A 84 -8.49 -12.53 4.30
N LYS A 85 -9.51 -12.74 3.45
CA LYS A 85 -9.55 -13.90 2.53
C LYS A 85 -8.33 -13.92 1.60
N LEU A 86 -7.97 -12.78 1.02
CA LEU A 86 -6.82 -12.68 0.12
C LEU A 86 -5.50 -13.02 0.84
N ALA A 87 -5.32 -12.53 2.07
CA ALA A 87 -4.12 -12.82 2.86
C ALA A 87 -3.99 -14.31 3.20
N ASP A 88 -5.11 -14.95 3.57
CA ASP A 88 -5.17 -16.39 3.81
C ASP A 88 -4.80 -17.19 2.55
N GLN A 89 -5.32 -16.80 1.38
CA GLN A 89 -4.97 -17.42 0.10
C GLN A 89 -3.47 -17.30 -0.23
N ILE A 90 -2.85 -16.16 0.02
CA ILE A 90 -1.41 -15.95 -0.22
C ILE A 90 -0.60 -16.91 0.66
N LYS A 91 -0.95 -17.04 1.94
CA LYS A 91 -0.27 -17.94 2.89
C LYS A 91 -0.45 -19.42 2.50
N ARG A 92 -1.68 -19.83 2.21
CA ARG A 92 -2.02 -21.22 1.89
C ARG A 92 -1.34 -21.75 0.64
N LYS A 93 -1.08 -20.91 -0.36
CA LYS A 93 -0.39 -21.33 -1.60
C LYS A 93 0.98 -21.94 -1.30
N CYS A 94 1.82 -21.23 -0.55
CA CYS A 94 3.16 -21.73 -0.22
C CYS A 94 3.10 -22.98 0.69
N GLN A 95 2.17 -23.00 1.65
CA GLN A 95 1.99 -24.15 2.54
C GLN A 95 1.54 -25.42 1.80
N ARG A 96 0.59 -25.29 0.87
CA ARG A 96 0.12 -26.42 0.06
C ARG A 96 1.20 -26.95 -0.86
N LEU A 97 2.00 -26.07 -1.47
CA LEU A 97 3.12 -26.50 -2.31
C LEU A 97 4.21 -27.20 -1.49
N GLN A 98 4.49 -26.73 -0.27
CA GLN A 98 5.39 -27.42 0.66
C GLN A 98 4.88 -28.82 0.98
N ALA A 99 3.61 -28.97 1.38
CA ALA A 99 3.02 -30.28 1.66
C ALA A 99 3.08 -31.23 0.45
N LEU A 100 2.93 -30.70 -0.77
CA LEU A 100 3.09 -31.50 -2.00
C LEU A 100 4.55 -31.90 -2.26
N ALA A 101 5.51 -31.03 -1.96
CA ALA A 101 6.93 -31.35 -2.07
C ALA A 101 7.35 -32.43 -1.05
N ASP A 102 6.87 -32.30 0.19
CA ASP A 102 7.09 -33.28 1.27
C ASP A 102 6.49 -34.64 0.89
N TYR A 103 5.28 -34.66 0.32
CA TYR A 103 4.65 -35.88 -0.20
C TYR A 103 5.46 -36.52 -1.34
N ALA A 104 6.06 -35.71 -2.21
CA ALA A 104 6.85 -36.18 -3.34
C ALA A 104 8.32 -36.50 -2.97
N ASP A 105 8.68 -36.37 -1.69
CA ASP A 105 10.04 -36.49 -1.15
C ASP A 105 11.07 -35.57 -1.84
N LYS A 106 10.63 -34.36 -2.22
CA LYS A 106 11.51 -33.33 -2.82
C LYS A 106 12.00 -32.41 -1.72
N LYS A 107 13.31 -32.39 -1.50
CA LYS A 107 13.98 -31.49 -0.55
C LYS A 107 14.00 -30.05 -1.08
N VAL A 108 12.88 -29.34 -0.96
CA VAL A 108 12.72 -27.93 -1.34
C VAL A 108 12.17 -27.16 -0.15
N ASP A 109 12.82 -26.05 0.22
CA ASP A 109 12.27 -25.09 1.18
C ASP A 109 11.50 -24.00 0.41
N LEU A 110 10.17 -24.08 0.42
CA LEU A 110 9.29 -23.10 -0.19
C LEU A 110 8.85 -22.01 0.80
N LEU A 111 9.04 -22.22 2.10
CA LEU A 111 8.66 -21.29 3.15
C LEU A 111 9.55 -20.05 3.13
N GLN A 112 10.77 -20.15 2.61
CA GLN A 112 11.66 -19.00 2.36
C GLN A 112 11.01 -17.90 1.49
N TYR A 113 10.05 -18.25 0.63
CA TYR A 113 9.36 -17.31 -0.25
C TYR A 113 8.14 -16.62 0.41
N GLN A 114 7.84 -16.96 1.67
CA GLN A 114 6.85 -16.22 2.45
C GLN A 114 7.40 -14.84 2.84
N GLY A 115 6.61 -13.79 2.61
CA GLY A 115 7.01 -12.42 2.90
C GLY A 115 7.24 -12.16 4.39
N LYS A 116 8.42 -11.66 4.76
CA LYS A 116 8.78 -11.26 6.13
C LYS A 116 8.45 -9.79 6.47
N TYR A 117 7.81 -9.07 5.55
CA TYR A 117 7.44 -7.66 5.73
C TYR A 117 6.26 -7.52 6.70
N GLY A 118 6.56 -7.49 8.01
CA GLY A 118 5.61 -7.15 9.07
C GLY A 118 5.85 -5.75 9.62
N ALA A 119 4.88 -5.18 10.35
CA ALA A 119 5.04 -3.90 11.03
C ALA A 119 6.28 -3.85 11.95
N LYS A 120 6.66 -5.00 12.52
CA LYS A 120 7.86 -5.18 13.36
C LYS A 120 9.19 -5.16 12.61
N SER A 121 9.18 -5.35 11.28
CA SER A 121 10.39 -5.26 10.45
C SER A 121 10.80 -3.81 10.19
N ALA A 122 9.86 -2.86 10.29
CA ALA A 122 10.14 -1.44 10.17
C ALA A 122 10.52 -0.90 11.55
N GLN A 123 11.81 -0.92 11.87
CA GLN A 123 12.30 -0.14 13.01
C GLN A 123 12.03 1.34 12.72
N PRO A 124 11.44 2.10 13.67
CA PRO A 124 11.43 3.55 13.59
C PRO A 124 12.87 4.01 13.35
N ARG A 125 13.10 4.76 12.27
CA ARG A 125 14.42 5.35 12.04
C ARG A 125 14.50 6.57 12.93
N ASP A 126 15.60 6.70 13.66
CA ASP A 126 15.92 7.94 14.35
C ASP A 126 16.09 9.03 13.29
N ILE A 127 15.18 9.99 13.30
CA ILE A 127 15.25 11.17 12.44
C ILE A 127 16.19 12.13 13.18
N PRO A 128 17.29 12.58 12.56
CA PRO A 128 18.16 13.56 13.19
C PRO A 128 17.40 14.85 13.47
N PRO A 129 17.86 15.66 14.45
CA PRO A 129 17.25 16.95 14.74
C PRO A 129 17.32 17.87 13.52
N ASP A 130 16.33 18.75 13.38
CA ASP A 130 16.18 19.63 12.21
C ASP A 130 17.44 20.48 11.94
N GLU A 131 18.16 20.88 12.99
CA GLU A 131 19.45 21.59 12.87
C GLU A 131 20.49 20.82 12.05
N LEU A 132 20.58 19.50 12.26
CA LEU A 132 21.51 18.65 11.52
C LEU A 132 21.01 18.49 10.07
N ILE A 133 19.70 18.46 9.85
CA ILE A 133 19.13 18.39 8.50
C ILE A 133 19.50 19.66 7.72
N GLU A 134 19.46 20.83 8.34
CA GLU A 134 19.87 22.11 7.74
C GLU A 134 21.38 22.17 7.43
N GLU A 135 22.24 21.74 8.37
CA GLU A 135 23.69 21.69 8.14
C GLU A 135 24.04 20.82 6.92
N TRP A 136 23.39 19.67 6.80
CA TRP A 136 23.60 18.75 5.69
C TRP A 136 22.98 19.25 4.39
N HIS A 137 21.87 19.99 4.46
CA HIS A 137 21.26 20.65 3.31
C HIS A 137 22.21 21.67 2.70
N ASP A 138 22.82 22.52 3.52
CA ASP A 138 23.70 23.60 3.06
C ASP A 138 25.04 23.10 2.51
N ARG A 139 25.47 21.90 2.93
CA ARG A 139 26.62 21.20 2.34
C ARG A 139 26.38 20.69 0.92
N ILE A 140 25.13 20.59 0.44
CA ILE A 140 24.86 20.09 -0.90
C ILE A 140 25.27 21.15 -1.92
N PRO A 141 26.27 20.89 -2.78
CA PRO A 141 26.86 21.92 -3.64
C PRO A 141 25.95 22.33 -4.81
N ASN A 142 24.94 21.52 -5.14
CA ASN A 142 24.01 21.79 -6.23
C ASN A 142 22.67 22.28 -5.69
N ALA A 143 22.34 23.54 -5.94
CA ALA A 143 21.08 24.16 -5.54
C ALA A 143 19.83 23.46 -6.11
N SER A 144 19.93 22.74 -7.23
CA SER A 144 18.79 21.98 -7.78
C SER A 144 18.46 20.69 -7.02
N TRP A 145 19.34 20.24 -6.11
CA TRP A 145 19.12 19.07 -5.25
C TRP A 145 18.70 19.44 -3.83
N GLN A 146 18.64 20.74 -3.54
CA GLN A 146 18.11 21.31 -2.32
C GLN A 146 16.57 21.27 -2.36
N CYS A 147 15.99 20.12 -2.06
CA CYS A 147 14.54 19.93 -2.05
C CYS A 147 13.88 20.71 -0.89
N ARG A 148 13.59 22.00 -1.09
CA ARG A 148 12.68 22.74 -0.20
C ARG A 148 11.24 22.47 -0.66
N VAL A 149 10.43 21.89 0.21
CA VAL A 149 8.98 21.84 0.00
C VAL A 149 8.47 23.27 0.19
N VAL A 150 8.16 23.94 -0.92
CA VAL A 150 7.58 25.28 -0.87
C VAL A 150 6.20 25.17 -0.22
N SER A 151 6.08 25.77 0.96
CA SER A 151 4.84 25.88 1.76
C SER A 151 3.83 26.83 1.14
#